data_AF-T1CKJ9-F1
#
_entry.id   AF-T1CKJ9-F1
#
_cell.length_a   1.000
_cell.length_b   1.000
_cell.length_c   1.000
_cell.angle_alpha   90.00
_cell.angle_beta   90.00
_cell.angle_gamma   90.00
#
_symmetry.space_group_name_H-M   'P 1'
#
loop_
_entity.id
_entity.type
_entity.pdbx_description
1 polymer ?
#
loop_
_entity_poly.entity_id
_entity_poly.type
_entity_poly.pdbx_seq_one_letter_code
_entity_poly.pdbx_strand_id
1 'polypeptide(L)' 'DGRAMLAIERTVLNFLMHASGVATATARAVRAARGRGQGPGPEVWATRKTLPGLRDLEKSAVIHGGGRPHR' A
#
# COMPACT_ATOMS: atom_id res chain seq x y z
N ASP A 1 -29.76 -5.06 -2.03
CA ASP A 1 -30.48 -3.90 -1.46
C ASP A 1 -29.63 -2.66 -1.67
N GLY A 2 -30.12 -1.68 -2.43
CA GLY A 2 -29.37 -0.46 -2.76
C GLY A 2 -29.09 0.44 -1.55
N ARG A 3 -29.92 0.37 -0.49
CA ARG A 3 -29.70 1.17 0.74
C ARG A 3 -28.46 0.71 1.49
N ALA A 4 -28.26 -0.60 1.59
CA ALA A 4 -27.08 -1.17 2.23
C ALA A 4 -25.78 -0.80 1.48
N MET A 5 -25.82 -0.75 0.15
CA MET A 5 -24.66 -0.40 -0.68
C MET A 5 -24.23 1.06 -0.47
N LEU A 6 -25.18 2.00 -0.48
CA LEU A 6 -24.89 3.42 -0.22
C LEU A 6 -24.42 3.66 1.22
N ALA A 7 -24.93 2.89 2.19
CA ALA A 7 -24.53 3.01 3.59
C ALA A 7 -23.04 2.65 3.83
N ILE A 8 -22.49 1.68 3.08
CA ILE A 8 -21.10 1.24 3.24
C ILE A 8 -20.11 1.94 2.32
N GLU A 9 -20.61 2.61 1.26
CA GLU A 9 -19.80 3.15 0.17
C GLU A 9 -18.62 3.98 0.67
N ARG A 10 -18.88 4.99 1.51
CA ARG A 10 -17.84 5.91 1.97
C ARG A 10 -16.76 5.20 2.77
N THR A 11 -17.16 4.27 3.63
CA THR A 11 -16.26 3.47 4.45
C THR A 11 -15.34 2.63 3.58
N VAL A 12 -15.91 1.90 2.62
CA VAL A 12 -15.14 1.06 1.68
C VAL A 12 -14.18 1.91 0.85
N LEU A 13 -14.67 3.04 0.30
CA LEU A 13 -13.85 3.94 -0.50
C LEU A 13 -12.69 4.54 0.31
N ASN A 14 -12.90 4.89 1.58
CA ASN A 14 -11.82 5.41 2.43
C ASN A 14 -10.67 4.39 2.58
N PHE A 15 -10.99 3.12 2.87
CA PHE A 15 -9.97 2.07 2.96
C PHE A 15 -9.29 1.81 1.62
N LEU A 16 -10.07 1.75 0.54
CA LEU A 16 -9.55 1.50 -0.80
C LEU A 16 -8.61 2.62 -1.26
N MET A 17 -9.00 3.88 -1.09
CA MET A 17 -8.19 5.04 -1.44
C MET A 17 -6.88 5.06 -0.64
N HIS A 18 -6.93 4.80 0.67
CA HIS A 18 -5.75 4.76 1.51
C HIS A 18 -4.78 3.65 1.09
N ALA A 19 -5.27 2.41 0.97
CA ALA A 19 -4.46 1.27 0.56
C ALA A 19 -3.86 1.49 -0.84
N SER A 20 -4.65 2.02 -1.78
CA SER A 20 -4.18 2.33 -3.13
C SER A 20 -3.10 3.42 -3.15
N GLY A 21 -3.23 4.43 -2.28
CA GLY A 21 -2.23 5.48 -2.11
C GLY A 21 -0.89 4.92 -1.62
N VAL A 22 -0.92 4.06 -0.58
CA VAL A 22 0.28 3.39 -0.04
C VAL A 22 0.94 2.48 -1.08
N ALA A 23 0.16 1.68 -1.81
CA ALA A 23 0.67 0.80 -2.86
C ALA A 23 1.31 1.60 -4.00
N THR A 24 0.67 2.69 -4.43
CA THR A 24 1.18 3.57 -5.49
C THR A 24 2.48 4.27 -5.06
N ALA A 25 2.54 4.80 -3.85
CA ALA A 25 3.75 5.42 -3.30
C ALA A 25 4.90 4.40 -3.21
N THR A 26 4.59 3.17 -2.80
CA THR A 26 5.57 2.07 -2.74
C THR A 26 6.08 1.72 -4.13
N ALA A 27 5.20 1.57 -5.12
CA ALA A 27 5.61 1.26 -6.50
C ALA A 27 6.51 2.34 -7.10
N ARG A 28 6.27 3.61 -6.75
CA ARG A 28 7.16 4.73 -7.11
C ARG A 28 8.53 4.59 -6.45
N ALA A 29 8.57 4.29 -5.15
CA ALA A 29 9.82 4.09 -4.42
C ALA A 29 10.62 2.89 -4.97
N VAL A 30 9.97 1.76 -5.24
CA VAL A 30 10.59 0.56 -5.84
C VAL A 30 11.17 0.88 -7.22
N ARG A 31 10.42 1.62 -8.05
CA ARG A 31 10.91 2.05 -9.37
C ARG A 31 12.13 2.97 -9.26
N ALA A 32 12.09 3.93 -8.34
CA ALA A 32 13.21 4.82 -8.08
C ALA A 32 14.45 4.05 -7.57
N ALA A 33 14.23 3.09 -6.67
CA ALA A 33 15.28 2.26 -6.08
C ALA A 33 15.97 1.35 -7.11
N ARG A 34 15.22 0.78 -8.07
CA ARG A 34 15.79 -0.04 -9.15
C ARG A 34 16.59 0.77 -10.19
N GLY A 35 16.30 2.07 -10.32
CA GLY A 35 16.97 2.93 -11.30
C GLY A 35 16.78 2.44 -12.75
N ARG A 36 17.82 2.59 -13.58
CA ARG A 36 17.85 2.12 -15.00
C ARG A 36 18.57 0.77 -15.18
N GLY A 37 18.96 0.11 -14.09
CA GLY A 37 19.73 -1.13 -14.14
C GLY A 37 18.90 -2.34 -14.55
N GLN A 38 19.54 -3.33 -15.18
CA GLN A 38 18.93 -4.60 -15.58
C GLN A 38 19.11 -5.73 -14.54
N GLY A 39 19.66 -5.40 -13.36
CA GLY A 39 19.87 -6.34 -12.25
C GLY A 39 18.86 -6.17 -11.10
N PRO A 40 18.85 -7.08 -10.12
CA PRO A 40 18.03 -6.93 -8.93
C PRO A 40 18.50 -5.68 -8.14
N GLY A 41 17.71 -4.60 -8.24
CA GLY A 41 17.92 -3.38 -7.46
C GLY A 41 17.56 -3.58 -5.97
N PRO A 42 17.89 -2.60 -5.11
CA PRO A 42 17.59 -2.66 -3.68
C PRO A 42 16.09 -2.86 -3.40
N GLU A 43 15.79 -3.63 -2.36
CA GLU A 43 14.43 -3.86 -1.91
C GLU A 43 13.92 -2.71 -1.03
N VAL A 44 12.64 -2.38 -1.18
CA VAL A 44 11.96 -1.35 -0.36
C VAL A 44 11.16 -2.04 0.74
N TRP A 45 11.44 -1.70 2.00
CA TRP A 45 10.84 -2.33 3.18
C TRP A 45 9.88 -1.39 3.91
N ALA A 46 8.73 -1.93 4.33
CA ALA A 46 7.82 -1.25 5.24
C ALA A 46 8.47 -1.03 6.62
N THR A 47 7.87 -0.18 7.45
CA THR A 47 8.31 0.01 8.85
C THR A 47 7.15 -0.15 9.81
N ARG A 48 7.40 0.11 11.10
CA ARG A 48 6.35 0.19 12.13
C ARG A 48 5.66 1.56 12.21
N LYS A 49 6.05 2.52 11.38
CA LYS A 49 5.44 3.85 11.30
C LYS A 49 4.18 3.78 10.43
N THR A 50 3.16 3.14 10.98
CA THR A 50 1.87 2.89 10.33
C THR A 50 0.78 3.69 11.04
N LEU A 51 -0.34 3.97 10.36
CA LEU A 51 -1.51 4.50 11.04
C LEU A 51 -1.99 3.54 12.15
N PRO A 52 -2.29 4.04 13.37
CA PRO A 52 -2.83 3.22 14.43
C PRO A 52 -4.08 2.46 13.96
N GLY A 53 -4.13 1.14 14.21
CA GLY A 53 -5.23 0.28 13.78
C GLY A 53 -5.20 -0.19 12.32
N LEU A 54 -4.32 0.35 11.46
CA LEU A 54 -4.27 0.01 10.03
C LEU A 54 -2.98 -0.68 9.59
N ARG A 55 -2.14 -1.13 10.53
CA ARG A 55 -0.82 -1.72 10.26
C ARG A 55 -0.87 -2.82 9.20
N ASP A 56 -1.80 -3.77 9.31
CA ASP A 56 -1.85 -4.92 8.41
C ASP A 56 -2.32 -4.52 7.01
N LEU A 57 -3.28 -3.59 6.93
CA LEU A 57 -3.73 -3.01 5.67
C LEU A 57 -2.58 -2.30 4.95
N GLU A 58 -1.83 -1.46 5.66
CA GLU A 58 -0.71 -0.72 5.09
C GLU A 58 0.44 -1.63 4.67
N LYS A 59 0.76 -2.67 5.46
CA LYS A 59 1.77 -3.68 5.07
C LYS A 59 1.32 -4.48 3.85
N SER A 60 0.05 -4.86 3.76
CA SER A 60 -0.49 -5.53 2.57
C SER A 60 -0.42 -4.62 1.35
N ALA A 61 -0.72 -3.33 1.50
CA ALA A 61 -0.60 -2.35 0.43
C ALA A 61 0.85 -2.18 -0.04
N VAL A 62 1.83 -2.17 0.88
CA VAL A 62 3.26 -2.17 0.51
C VAL A 62 3.62 -3.40 -0.32
N ILE A 63 3.13 -4.59 0.06
CA ILE A 63 3.36 -5.82 -0.70
C ILE A 63 2.76 -5.70 -2.12
N HIS A 64 1.52 -5.22 -2.24
CA HIS A 64 0.89 -5.00 -3.55
C HIS A 64 1.59 -3.93 -4.39
N GLY A 65 2.25 -2.95 -3.74
CA GLY A 65 3.10 -1.96 -4.40
C GLY A 65 4.48 -2.50 -4.82
N GLY A 66 4.79 -3.77 -4.56
CA GLY A 66 6.07 -4.40 -4.89
C GLY A 66 7.17 -4.20 -3.85
N GLY A 67 6.83 -3.70 -2.66
CA GLY A 67 7.72 -3.64 -1.50
C GLY A 67 7.66 -4.91 -0.65
N ARG A 68 8.42 -4.93 0.44
CA ARG A 68 8.49 -6.02 1.41
C ARG A 68 7.95 -5.59 2.77
N PRO A 69 7.25 -6.46 3.51
CA PRO A 69 6.87 -6.16 4.88
C PRO A 69 8.09 -6.28 5.80
N HIS A 70 8.16 -5.46 6.85
CA HIS A 70 9.12 -5.66 7.95
C HIS A 70 8.38 -6.08 9.23
N ARG A 71 9.11 -6.39 10.32
CA ARG A 71 8.53 -6.67 11.65
C ARG A 71 7.70 -5.49 12.16
#